data_AF-A0A8E6B897-F1
#
_entry.id   AF-A0A8E6B897-F1
#
_cell.length_a   1.000
_cell.length_b   1.000
_cell.length_c   1.000
_cell.angle_alpha   90.00
_cell.angle_beta   90.00
_cell.angle_gamma   90.00
#
_symmetry.space_group_name_H-M   'P 1'
#
loop_
_entity.id
_entity.type
_entity.pdbx_description
1 polymer ?
#
loop_
_entity_poly.entity_id
_entity_poly.type
_entity_poly.pdbx_seq_one_letter_code
_entity_poly.pdbx_strand_id
1 'polypeptide(L)'
;MKRLSATILALCFAFAACASDPQAGGSIRWPEIAPAQQVAPAPSPATDLQADTWFVIESDVDCFLFTSPKGLVNVTKEAGPLRLKGKFADSSTGKTETRSYKAKWIYTIEASSAGQCEIIVLPVGAKGEDEAQRRILNVLGAQPPPEPEPDSKPKPKPSPKVVPIAAEGFRVLITFDNADQSGLNEDQQKAIYGAELRSYLNSHCVLGPDGKLREWRIWATGMDVSGESKIWRDAYARDRQSVPWLLISNGKEGFEGPLPKSFNETLELLKKYGGQ
;
A
#
# COMPACT_ATOMS: atom_id res chain seq x y z
N MET A 1 53.58 -66.26 -21.86
CA MET A 1 53.89 -67.00 -23.10
C MET A 1 52.68 -67.80 -23.54
N LYS A 2 52.35 -67.76 -24.85
CA LYS A 2 51.28 -68.47 -25.61
C LYS A 2 49.88 -67.82 -25.45
N ARG A 3 49.10 -67.48 -26.49
CA ARG A 3 48.99 -67.87 -27.94
C ARG A 3 48.43 -66.65 -28.72
N LEU A 4 49.01 -66.15 -29.82
CA LEU A 4 48.94 -66.55 -31.25
C LEU A 4 47.58 -67.00 -31.82
N SER A 5 47.08 -66.24 -32.81
CA SER A 5 46.52 -66.63 -34.13
C SER A 5 45.47 -65.59 -34.57
N ALA A 6 45.65 -64.68 -35.54
CA ALA A 6 46.10 -64.74 -36.95
C ALA A 6 44.97 -64.97 -37.97
N THR A 7 44.95 -64.09 -38.99
CA THR A 7 44.48 -64.29 -40.39
C THR A 7 42.95 -64.14 -40.61
N ILE A 8 42.37 -63.41 -41.57
CA ILE A 8 42.48 -63.34 -43.07
C ILE A 8 41.76 -62.04 -43.52
N LEU A 9 42.39 -61.05 -44.17
CA LEU A 9 42.48 -60.77 -45.63
C LEU A 9 41.18 -60.87 -46.46
N ALA A 10 40.63 -59.74 -46.92
CA ALA A 10 40.04 -59.63 -48.27
C ALA A 10 39.91 -58.17 -48.73
N LEU A 11 40.57 -57.92 -49.86
CA LEU A 11 40.60 -56.74 -50.72
C LEU A 11 39.35 -56.73 -51.63
N CYS A 12 38.78 -55.57 -51.96
CA CYS A 12 38.41 -55.15 -53.35
C CYS A 12 37.49 -53.91 -53.43
N PHE A 13 38.09 -52.82 -53.92
CA PHE A 13 37.66 -51.92 -55.01
C PHE A 13 36.22 -51.34 -55.13
N ALA A 14 36.23 -49.99 -55.06
CA ALA A 14 35.66 -49.01 -55.99
C ALA A 14 34.14 -48.80 -56.10
N PHE A 15 33.72 -47.54 -55.94
CA PHE A 15 32.92 -46.70 -56.86
C PHE A 15 32.63 -45.38 -56.10
N ALA A 16 33.24 -44.26 -56.49
CA ALA A 16 32.66 -43.21 -57.33
C ALA A 16 31.80 -42.17 -56.57
N ALA A 17 32.08 -40.91 -56.90
CA ALA A 17 31.53 -39.67 -56.38
C ALA A 17 30.01 -39.60 -56.25
N CYS A 18 29.52 -38.84 -55.26
CA CYS A 18 28.80 -37.58 -55.50
C CYS A 18 28.42 -36.92 -54.18
N ALA A 19 28.48 -35.58 -54.20
CA ALA A 19 28.11 -34.70 -53.11
C ALA A 19 26.68 -34.91 -52.62
N SER A 20 26.49 -34.80 -51.31
CA SER A 20 25.43 -34.02 -50.69
C SER A 20 25.78 -33.93 -49.22
N ASP A 21 25.91 -32.71 -48.70
CA ASP A 21 25.79 -32.45 -47.27
C ASP A 21 24.29 -32.49 -46.94
N PRO A 22 23.83 -33.36 -46.02
CA PRO A 22 22.56 -33.17 -45.36
C PRO A 22 22.79 -32.94 -43.88
N GLN A 23 22.52 -31.70 -43.48
CA GLN A 23 21.94 -31.29 -42.21
C GLN A 23 22.54 -31.86 -40.92
N ALA A 24 23.18 -30.95 -40.19
CA ALA A 24 23.02 -30.74 -38.75
C ALA A 24 22.21 -31.83 -38.04
N GLY A 25 22.92 -32.80 -37.45
CA GLY A 25 22.36 -33.73 -36.49
C GLY A 25 21.90 -32.98 -35.25
N GLY A 26 20.68 -32.44 -35.30
CA GLY A 26 19.96 -31.99 -34.13
C GLY A 26 19.72 -33.21 -33.25
N SER A 27 20.37 -33.25 -32.09
CA SER A 27 20.10 -34.26 -31.07
C SER A 27 18.61 -34.24 -30.73
N ILE A 28 17.91 -35.34 -31.01
CA ILE A 28 16.54 -35.57 -30.55
C ILE A 28 16.57 -35.49 -29.02
N ARG A 29 15.91 -34.47 -28.46
CA ARG A 29 15.62 -34.40 -27.02
C ARG A 29 14.18 -34.81 -26.80
N TRP A 30 14.00 -35.90 -26.08
CA TRP A 30 12.72 -36.28 -25.50
C TRP A 30 12.39 -35.26 -24.39
N PRO A 31 11.12 -34.84 -24.23
CA PRO A 31 10.75 -34.09 -23.05
C PRO A 31 10.99 -34.98 -21.84
N GLU A 32 11.89 -34.53 -20.96
CA GLU A 32 12.00 -35.11 -19.63
C GLU A 32 10.67 -34.82 -18.93
N ILE A 33 9.89 -35.86 -18.67
CA ILE A 33 8.69 -35.74 -17.84
C ILE A 33 9.23 -35.40 -16.46
N ALA A 34 9.19 -34.12 -16.11
CA ALA A 34 9.52 -33.66 -14.77
C ALA A 34 8.77 -34.55 -13.77
N PRO A 35 9.41 -34.98 -12.66
CA PRO A 35 8.70 -35.69 -11.60
C PRO A 35 7.44 -34.88 -11.27
N ALA A 36 6.31 -35.58 -11.19
CA ALA A 36 5.01 -34.97 -10.94
C ALA A 36 5.17 -33.87 -9.89
N GLN A 37 4.93 -32.62 -10.29
CA GLN A 37 4.92 -31.50 -9.37
C GLN A 37 4.06 -31.92 -8.18
N GLN A 38 4.67 -31.90 -6.99
CA GLN A 38 3.96 -32.15 -5.75
C GLN A 38 2.78 -31.19 -5.76
N VAL A 39 1.57 -31.73 -5.95
CA VAL A 39 0.36 -30.93 -6.10
C VAL A 39 0.33 -30.02 -4.89
N ALA A 40 0.42 -28.70 -5.12
CA ALA A 40 0.32 -27.73 -4.05
C ALA A 40 -0.90 -28.12 -3.20
N PRO A 41 -0.78 -28.16 -1.86
CA PRO A 41 -1.89 -28.53 -1.00
C PRO A 41 -3.13 -27.74 -1.43
N ALA A 42 -4.26 -28.43 -1.58
CA ALA A 42 -5.51 -27.80 -2.00
C ALA A 42 -5.74 -26.53 -1.18
N PRO A 43 -6.20 -25.42 -1.81
CA PRO A 43 -6.40 -24.17 -1.09
C PRO A 43 -7.29 -24.43 0.12
N SER A 44 -6.83 -24.02 1.30
CA SER A 44 -7.68 -24.04 2.49
C SER A 44 -8.97 -23.28 2.14
N PRO A 45 -10.16 -23.79 2.53
CA PRO A 45 -11.39 -23.06 2.29
C PRO A 45 -11.24 -21.65 2.85
N ALA A 46 -11.63 -20.67 2.04
CA ALA A 46 -11.58 -19.28 2.45
C ALA A 46 -12.35 -19.12 3.76
N THR A 47 -11.72 -18.48 4.74
CA THR A 47 -12.37 -18.24 6.04
C THR A 47 -13.08 -16.90 5.97
N ASP A 48 -14.39 -16.92 6.24
CA ASP A 48 -15.16 -15.69 6.30
C ASP A 48 -14.78 -14.91 7.56
N LEU A 49 -14.39 -13.64 7.37
CA LEU A 49 -14.10 -12.72 8.47
C LEU A 49 -15.22 -11.69 8.55
N GLN A 50 -16.07 -11.84 9.57
CA GLN A 50 -17.18 -10.94 9.84
C GLN A 50 -16.72 -9.69 10.61
N ALA A 51 -17.50 -8.61 10.53
CA ALA A 51 -17.38 -7.48 11.45
C ALA A 51 -17.34 -7.95 12.91
N ASP A 52 -16.56 -7.26 13.74
CA ASP A 52 -16.43 -7.53 15.18
C ASP A 52 -15.99 -8.97 15.53
N THR A 53 -15.35 -9.69 14.60
CA THR A 53 -14.76 -11.01 14.86
C THR A 53 -13.25 -11.00 14.63
N TRP A 54 -12.54 -11.82 15.41
CA TRP A 54 -11.09 -11.94 15.36
C TRP A 54 -10.70 -13.25 14.69
N PHE A 55 -9.90 -13.16 13.64
CA PHE A 55 -9.09 -14.29 13.18
C PHE A 55 -7.74 -14.22 13.88
N VAL A 56 -7.38 -15.27 14.62
CA VAL A 56 -6.19 -15.25 15.48
C VAL A 56 -5.16 -16.26 14.99
N ILE A 57 -3.91 -15.80 14.86
CA ILE A 57 -2.75 -16.63 14.55
C ILE A 57 -1.86 -16.64 15.79
N GLU A 58 -1.45 -17.82 16.25
CA GLU A 58 -0.49 -17.97 17.35
C GLU A 58 0.80 -18.59 16.82
N SER A 59 1.95 -18.10 17.29
CA SER A 59 3.27 -18.58 16.88
C SER A 59 4.30 -18.42 18.00
N ASP A 60 5.18 -19.40 18.15
CA ASP A 60 6.31 -19.29 19.08
C ASP A 60 7.49 -18.50 18.50
N VAL A 61 7.46 -18.24 17.19
CA VAL A 61 8.42 -17.43 16.46
C VAL A 61 7.76 -16.14 15.99
N ASP A 62 8.52 -15.05 15.98
CA ASP A 62 8.03 -13.78 15.42
C ASP A 62 7.77 -13.96 13.91
N CYS A 63 6.79 -13.28 13.34
CA CYS A 63 6.36 -13.41 11.95
C CYS A 63 6.13 -12.04 11.32
N PHE A 64 6.53 -11.90 10.07
CA PHE A 64 6.01 -10.84 9.20
C PHE A 64 4.65 -11.29 8.64
N LEU A 65 3.64 -10.42 8.78
CA LEU A 65 2.33 -10.62 8.18
C LEU A 65 2.14 -9.61 7.05
N PHE A 66 1.88 -10.12 5.86
CA PHE A 66 1.54 -9.33 4.67
C PHE A 66 0.09 -9.56 4.29
N THR A 67 -0.58 -8.49 3.84
CA THR A 67 -1.98 -8.51 3.42
C THR A 67 -2.10 -8.01 1.99
N SER A 68 -2.90 -8.70 1.18
CA SER A 68 -3.13 -8.36 -0.22
C SER A 68 -4.59 -8.60 -0.61
N PRO A 69 -5.33 -7.57 -1.07
CA PRO A 69 -4.96 -6.15 -1.07
C PRO A 69 -4.77 -5.58 0.33
N LYS A 70 -3.98 -4.51 0.45
CA LYS A 70 -3.86 -3.76 1.72
C LYS A 70 -5.17 -3.04 2.04
N GLY A 71 -5.43 -2.80 3.34
CA GLY A 71 -6.57 -2.00 3.82
C GLY A 71 -7.88 -2.77 4.04
N LEU A 72 -7.95 -4.04 3.64
CA LEU A 72 -9.14 -4.88 3.89
C LEU A 72 -9.18 -5.43 5.32
N VAL A 73 -8.02 -5.61 5.96
CA VAL A 73 -7.91 -6.07 7.34
C VAL A 73 -6.91 -5.24 8.13
N ASN A 74 -7.12 -5.15 9.43
CA ASN A 74 -6.16 -4.66 10.41
C ASN A 74 -5.48 -5.83 11.10
N VAL A 75 -4.18 -5.72 11.32
CA VAL A 75 -3.38 -6.76 11.98
C VAL A 75 -2.73 -6.15 13.22
N THR A 76 -3.03 -6.71 14.38
CA THR A 76 -2.37 -6.35 15.65
C THR A 76 -1.49 -7.50 16.10
N LYS A 77 -0.27 -7.17 16.53
CA LYS A 77 0.71 -8.13 17.05
C LYS A 77 0.90 -7.89 18.54
N GLU A 78 0.81 -8.95 19.33
CA GLU A 78 0.99 -8.93 20.78
C GLU A 78 1.95 -10.04 21.24
N ALA A 79 2.67 -9.80 22.33
CA ALA A 79 3.45 -10.83 22.99
C ALA A 79 2.53 -11.69 23.90
N GLY A 80 2.61 -13.00 23.75
CA GLY A 80 1.92 -13.97 24.61
C GLY A 80 2.83 -14.53 25.72
N PRO A 81 2.30 -15.41 26.59
CA PRO A 81 0.92 -15.93 26.62
C PRO A 81 -0.12 -14.86 26.93
N LEU A 82 -1.29 -14.91 26.28
CA LEU A 82 -2.34 -13.91 26.44
C LEU A 82 -3.74 -14.54 26.50
N ARG A 83 -4.64 -13.91 27.26
CA ARG A 83 -6.06 -14.26 27.28
C ARG A 83 -6.85 -13.19 26.55
N LEU A 84 -7.57 -13.59 25.51
CA LEU A 84 -8.39 -12.73 24.69
C LEU A 84 -9.87 -12.99 24.98
N LYS A 85 -10.65 -11.92 25.15
CA LYS A 85 -12.10 -11.96 25.25
C LYS A 85 -12.71 -11.24 24.06
N GLY A 86 -13.34 -11.98 23.16
CA GLY A 86 -13.85 -11.45 21.88
C GLY A 86 -14.76 -12.44 21.18
N LYS A 87 -15.27 -12.07 20.00
CA LYS A 87 -15.86 -13.03 19.07
C LYS A 87 -14.75 -13.49 18.14
N PHE A 88 -14.70 -14.78 17.83
CA PHE A 88 -13.65 -15.34 16.98
C PHE A 88 -14.25 -15.82 15.67
N ALA A 89 -13.54 -15.60 14.57
CA ALA A 89 -13.99 -15.94 13.22
C ALA A 89 -14.20 -17.45 13.01
N ASP A 90 -13.53 -18.27 13.82
CA ASP A 90 -13.67 -19.72 13.84
C ASP A 90 -14.70 -20.22 14.89
N SER A 91 -15.36 -19.31 15.62
CA SER A 91 -16.38 -19.68 16.62
C SER A 91 -17.70 -20.00 15.94
N SER A 92 -18.21 -21.21 16.15
CA SER A 92 -19.54 -21.62 15.66
C SER A 92 -20.71 -20.95 16.38
N THR A 93 -20.46 -20.24 17.48
CA THR A 93 -21.51 -19.64 18.31
C THR A 93 -21.81 -18.18 17.96
N GLY A 94 -20.86 -17.47 17.33
CA GLY A 94 -20.93 -16.03 17.06
C GLY A 94 -20.99 -15.15 18.31
N LYS A 95 -20.82 -15.72 19.51
CA LYS A 95 -20.89 -15.01 20.80
C LYS A 95 -19.49 -14.67 21.31
N THR A 96 -19.44 -13.69 22.21
CA THR A 96 -18.21 -13.37 22.92
C THR A 96 -17.81 -14.53 23.83
N GLU A 97 -16.57 -14.96 23.70
CA GLU A 97 -15.96 -16.01 24.52
C GLU A 97 -14.56 -15.58 24.97
N THR A 98 -13.98 -16.32 25.92
CA THR A 98 -12.62 -16.05 26.41
C THR A 98 -11.72 -17.21 26.04
N ARG A 99 -10.69 -16.95 25.23
CA ARG A 99 -9.70 -17.94 24.80
C ARG A 99 -8.33 -17.61 25.40
N SER A 100 -7.57 -18.66 25.74
CA SER A 100 -6.21 -18.53 26.26
C SER A 100 -5.23 -19.03 25.22
N TYR A 101 -4.30 -18.17 24.81
CA TYR A 101 -3.25 -18.49 23.85
C TYR A 101 -1.92 -18.58 24.57
N LYS A 102 -1.18 -19.66 24.29
CA LYS A 102 0.06 -19.97 25.01
C LYS A 102 1.31 -19.58 24.23
N ALA A 103 1.19 -19.39 22.92
CA ALA A 103 2.34 -19.08 22.08
C ALA A 103 2.97 -17.72 22.43
N LYS A 104 4.24 -17.56 22.07
CA LYS A 104 5.01 -16.33 22.34
C LYS A 104 4.50 -15.10 21.60
N TRP A 105 3.90 -15.26 20.43
CA TRP A 105 3.39 -14.18 19.59
C TRP A 105 1.99 -14.48 19.12
N ILE A 106 1.08 -13.54 19.35
CA ILE A 106 -0.32 -13.63 18.96
C ILE A 106 -0.59 -12.50 17.96
N TYR A 107 -1.23 -12.84 16.84
CA TYR A 107 -1.65 -11.88 15.83
C TYR A 107 -3.16 -11.92 15.72
N THR A 108 -3.82 -10.80 15.96
CA THR A 108 -5.27 -10.65 15.76
C THR A 108 -5.51 -9.92 14.45
N ILE A 109 -6.41 -10.49 13.63
CA ILE A 109 -6.79 -9.96 12.32
C ILE A 109 -8.27 -9.60 12.38
N GLU A 110 -8.56 -8.35 12.05
CA GLU A 110 -9.89 -7.75 12.12
C GLU A 110 -10.31 -7.21 10.76
N ALA A 111 -11.60 -7.33 10.44
CA ALA A 111 -12.15 -6.75 9.21
C ALA A 111 -12.05 -5.22 9.25
N SER A 112 -11.58 -4.61 8.16
CA SER A 112 -11.55 -3.15 7.96
C SER A 112 -12.47 -2.74 6.81
N SER A 113 -12.36 -3.43 5.67
CA SER A 113 -13.21 -3.22 4.50
C SER A 113 -13.55 -4.56 3.85
N ALA A 114 -14.73 -4.65 3.25
CA ALA A 114 -15.16 -5.88 2.57
C ALA A 114 -14.29 -6.18 1.34
N GLY A 115 -14.06 -7.47 1.08
CA GLY A 115 -13.30 -7.96 -0.07
C GLY A 115 -12.54 -9.25 0.24
N GLN A 116 -11.94 -9.86 -0.79
CA GLN A 116 -11.08 -11.02 -0.60
C GLN A 116 -9.66 -10.55 -0.25
N CYS A 117 -9.10 -11.08 0.84
CA CYS A 117 -7.76 -10.74 1.32
C CYS A 117 -6.92 -12.01 1.47
N GLU A 118 -5.76 -12.05 0.83
CA GLU A 118 -4.71 -13.03 1.12
C GLU A 118 -3.86 -12.53 2.30
N ILE A 119 -3.68 -13.41 3.29
CA ILE A 119 -2.76 -13.26 4.41
C ILE A 119 -1.55 -14.14 4.12
N ILE A 120 -0.36 -13.56 4.15
CA ILE A 120 0.90 -14.27 3.99
C ILE A 120 1.68 -14.09 5.30
N VAL A 121 1.96 -15.20 5.98
CA VAL A 121 2.69 -15.26 7.23
C VAL A 121 4.08 -15.81 6.94
N LEU A 122 5.12 -15.04 7.22
CA LEU A 122 6.50 -15.45 7.04
C LEU A 122 7.24 -15.38 8.39
N PRO A 123 7.70 -16.52 8.95
CA PRO A 123 8.50 -16.51 10.16
C PRO A 123 9.78 -15.66 10.01
N VAL A 124 10.11 -14.88 11.04
CA VAL A 124 11.36 -14.14 11.09
C VAL A 124 12.52 -15.13 11.08
N GLY A 125 13.40 -14.97 10.10
CA GLY A 125 14.54 -15.86 9.88
C GLY A 125 14.33 -16.92 8.80
N ALA A 126 13.13 -16.98 8.20
CA ALA A 126 12.85 -17.81 7.03
C ALA A 126 13.89 -17.60 5.91
N LYS A 127 14.21 -18.68 5.19
CA LYS A 127 15.23 -18.72 4.14
C LYS A 127 14.66 -18.72 2.73
N GLY A 128 13.36 -18.98 2.60
CA GLY A 128 12.68 -19.03 1.30
C GLY A 128 11.19 -18.74 1.42
N GLU A 129 10.55 -18.57 0.27
CA GLU A 129 9.11 -18.34 0.13
C GLU A 129 8.29 -19.60 0.46
N ASP A 130 8.89 -20.79 0.37
CA ASP A 130 8.29 -22.07 0.74
C ASP A 130 7.99 -22.19 2.23
N GLU A 131 8.64 -21.38 3.07
CA GLU A 131 8.33 -21.25 4.49
C GLU A 131 7.15 -20.29 4.77
N ALA A 132 6.64 -19.60 3.75
CA ALA A 132 5.48 -18.72 3.90
C ALA A 132 4.19 -19.52 4.00
N GLN A 133 3.39 -19.26 5.03
CA GLN A 133 2.04 -19.79 5.16
C GLN A 133 1.05 -18.80 4.58
N ARG A 134 0.16 -19.26 3.70
CA ARG A 134 -0.84 -18.42 3.04
C ARG A 134 -2.25 -18.81 3.45
N ARG A 135 -3.11 -17.81 3.62
CA ARG A 135 -4.53 -18.00 3.91
C ARG A 135 -5.35 -16.97 3.17
N ILE A 136 -6.41 -17.41 2.51
CA ILE A 136 -7.41 -16.52 1.92
C ILE A 136 -8.52 -16.28 2.94
N LEU A 137 -8.85 -15.02 3.17
CA LEU A 137 -9.99 -14.57 3.95
C LEU A 137 -11.01 -13.90 3.02
N ASN A 138 -12.28 -14.25 3.17
CA ASN A 138 -13.37 -13.47 2.61
C ASN A 138 -13.81 -12.46 3.67
N VAL A 139 -13.39 -11.21 3.55
CA VAL A 139 -13.78 -10.16 4.48
C VAL A 139 -15.18 -9.72 4.12
N LEU A 140 -16.15 -10.07 4.97
CA LEU A 140 -17.57 -9.79 4.73
C LEU A 140 -17.94 -8.33 5.06
N GLY A 141 -16.96 -7.57 5.57
CA GLY A 141 -17.04 -6.15 5.88
C GLY A 141 -17.29 -5.90 7.37
N ALA A 142 -16.53 -4.97 7.93
CA ALA A 142 -16.92 -4.17 9.08
C ALA A 142 -17.27 -2.76 8.58
N GLN A 143 -18.06 -2.01 9.36
CA GLN A 143 -18.02 -0.56 9.24
C GLN A 143 -16.56 -0.16 9.52
N PRO A 144 -15.91 0.71 8.70
CA PRO A 144 -14.61 1.23 9.08
C PRO A 144 -14.73 1.73 10.53
N PRO A 145 -13.74 1.43 11.40
CA PRO A 145 -13.82 1.88 12.78
C PRO A 145 -14.17 3.37 12.76
N PRO A 146 -15.18 3.82 13.53
CA PRO A 146 -15.42 5.25 13.63
C PRO A 146 -14.09 5.88 14.02
N GLU A 147 -13.67 6.93 13.29
CA GLU A 147 -12.49 7.70 13.68
C GLU A 147 -12.60 7.98 15.17
N PRO A 148 -11.55 7.70 15.97
CA PRO A 148 -11.62 7.90 17.40
C PRO A 148 -12.02 9.35 17.67
N GLU A 149 -13.15 9.54 18.36
CA GLU A 149 -13.48 10.84 18.92
C GLU A 149 -12.31 11.29 19.81
N PRO A 150 -11.82 12.53 19.67
CA PRO A 150 -10.65 12.96 20.40
C PRO A 150 -11.00 13.08 21.88
N ASP A 151 -10.56 12.12 22.70
CA ASP A 151 -10.54 12.32 24.15
C ASP A 151 -9.18 12.13 24.82
N SER A 152 -8.98 13.04 25.74
CA SER A 152 -7.78 13.54 26.41
C SER A 152 -6.95 12.51 27.23
N LYS A 153 -5.66 12.34 26.91
CA LYS A 153 -4.57 11.95 27.85
C LYS A 153 -3.22 12.59 27.46
N PRO A 154 -2.31 12.84 28.43
CA PRO A 154 -1.32 13.92 28.36
C PRO A 154 -0.20 13.67 27.33
N LYS A 155 0.10 14.72 26.55
CA LYS A 155 1.07 14.71 25.45
C LYS A 155 2.51 14.51 25.94
N PRO A 156 3.34 13.72 25.23
CA PRO A 156 4.78 13.90 25.28
C PRO A 156 5.13 15.33 24.84
N LYS A 157 6.13 15.95 25.47
CA LYS A 157 6.55 17.34 25.21
C LYS A 157 6.77 17.55 23.70
N PRO A 158 6.14 18.56 23.08
CA PRO A 158 6.16 18.71 21.63
C PRO A 158 7.55 19.09 21.12
N SER A 159 8.05 18.32 20.16
CA SER A 159 8.95 18.84 19.13
C SER A 159 8.25 19.97 18.37
N PRO A 160 8.95 21.03 17.93
CA PRO A 160 8.32 22.17 17.29
C PRO A 160 7.48 21.73 16.09
N LYS A 161 6.18 22.04 16.12
CA LYS A 161 5.21 21.73 15.07
C LYS A 161 5.60 22.54 13.83
N VAL A 162 6.29 21.92 12.87
CA VAL A 162 6.58 22.56 11.58
C VAL A 162 5.26 22.66 10.82
N VAL A 163 4.66 23.84 10.80
CA VAL A 163 3.47 24.11 9.97
C VAL A 163 3.87 24.11 8.48
N PRO A 164 3.01 23.60 7.57
CA PRO A 164 3.33 23.49 6.14
C PRO A 164 3.78 24.80 5.49
N ILE A 165 3.15 25.92 5.88
CA ILE A 165 3.48 27.29 5.44
C ILE A 165 3.83 28.10 6.69
N ALA A 166 5.12 28.33 6.91
CA ALA A 166 5.66 28.97 8.12
C ALA A 166 5.47 30.50 8.14
N ALA A 167 4.21 30.94 8.25
CA ALA A 167 3.85 32.34 8.39
C ALA A 167 2.52 32.53 9.16
N GLU A 168 2.36 33.65 9.85
CA GLU A 168 1.17 33.94 10.65
C GLU A 168 -0.08 34.18 9.79
N GLY A 169 -1.20 33.55 10.15
CA GLY A 169 -2.47 33.74 9.46
C GLY A 169 -2.80 32.65 8.45
N PHE A 170 -4.06 32.61 8.03
CA PHE A 170 -4.60 31.55 7.19
C PHE A 170 -4.08 31.64 5.74
N ARG A 171 -3.38 30.60 5.30
CA ARG A 171 -2.80 30.44 3.96
C ARG A 171 -3.04 29.05 3.41
N VAL A 172 -3.20 28.99 2.09
CA VAL A 172 -3.53 27.75 1.38
C VAL A 172 -2.73 27.65 0.08
N LEU A 173 -2.13 26.50 -0.20
CA LEU A 173 -1.59 26.16 -1.52
C LEU A 173 -2.25 24.88 -2.01
N ILE A 174 -2.87 24.92 -3.18
CA ILE A 174 -3.24 23.72 -3.93
C ILE A 174 -2.27 23.58 -5.08
N THR A 175 -1.63 22.41 -5.20
CA THR A 175 -0.78 22.07 -6.34
C THR A 175 -1.44 20.95 -7.14
N PHE A 176 -1.56 21.09 -8.45
CA PHE A 176 -2.21 20.11 -9.32
C PHE A 176 -1.39 19.91 -10.60
N ASP A 177 -1.64 18.82 -11.32
CA ASP A 177 -1.07 18.64 -12.66
C ASP A 177 -2.01 19.23 -13.71
N ASN A 178 -1.53 20.18 -14.51
CA ASN A 178 -2.32 20.80 -15.57
C ASN A 178 -2.39 19.94 -16.84
N ALA A 179 -1.47 18.98 -17.01
CA ALA A 179 -1.46 18.08 -18.16
C ALA A 179 -2.44 16.89 -17.97
N ASP A 180 -2.78 16.53 -16.73
CA ASP A 180 -3.70 15.43 -16.41
C ASP A 180 -5.04 15.92 -15.84
N GLN A 181 -5.80 16.65 -16.67
CA GLN A 181 -7.17 17.04 -16.29
C GLN A 181 -8.12 15.85 -16.21
N SER A 182 -7.83 14.75 -16.90
CA SER A 182 -8.59 13.49 -16.84
C SER A 182 -8.49 12.77 -15.49
N GLY A 183 -7.39 12.94 -14.77
CA GLY A 183 -7.18 12.37 -13.43
C GLY A 183 -7.94 13.09 -12.32
N LEU A 184 -8.49 14.29 -12.58
CA LEU A 184 -9.28 15.05 -11.62
C LEU A 184 -10.74 14.64 -11.67
N ASN A 185 -11.30 14.23 -10.52
CA ASN A 185 -12.74 14.06 -10.42
C ASN A 185 -13.46 15.43 -10.42
N GLU A 186 -14.77 15.43 -10.64
CA GLU A 186 -15.57 16.67 -10.74
C GLU A 186 -15.44 17.57 -9.50
N ASP A 187 -15.35 16.98 -8.31
CA ASP A 187 -15.28 17.71 -7.05
C ASP A 187 -13.90 18.32 -6.79
N GLN A 188 -12.84 17.66 -7.23
CA GLN A 188 -11.48 18.20 -7.25
C GLN A 188 -11.36 19.32 -8.30
N GLN A 189 -12.01 19.17 -9.45
CA GLN A 189 -12.12 20.26 -10.43
C GLN A 189 -12.85 21.47 -9.82
N LYS A 190 -13.95 21.26 -9.10
CA LYS A 190 -14.65 22.33 -8.36
C LYS A 190 -13.74 22.98 -7.30
N ALA A 191 -12.91 22.22 -6.60
CA ALA A 191 -11.97 22.79 -5.64
C ALA A 191 -10.88 23.64 -6.33
N ILE A 192 -10.32 23.20 -7.45
CA ILE A 192 -9.23 23.90 -8.14
C ILE A 192 -9.74 25.14 -8.92
N TYR A 193 -10.89 25.01 -9.60
CA TYR A 193 -11.39 26.00 -10.54
C TYR A 193 -12.66 26.74 -10.07
N GLY A 194 -13.38 26.20 -9.09
CA GLY A 194 -14.68 26.70 -8.67
C GLY A 194 -14.64 28.05 -7.97
N ALA A 195 -15.66 28.87 -8.24
CA ALA A 195 -15.83 30.19 -7.65
C ALA A 195 -16.09 30.14 -6.14
N GLU A 196 -16.74 29.08 -5.65
CA GLU A 196 -17.08 28.92 -4.25
C GLU A 196 -15.83 28.82 -3.36
N LEU A 197 -14.88 27.94 -3.72
CA LEU A 197 -13.63 27.80 -2.96
C LEU A 197 -12.84 29.12 -2.98
N ARG A 198 -12.73 29.75 -4.16
CA ARG A 198 -12.04 31.04 -4.32
C ARG A 198 -12.70 32.14 -3.48
N SER A 199 -14.03 32.15 -3.38
CA SER A 199 -14.75 33.11 -2.53
C SER A 199 -14.41 32.91 -1.05
N TYR A 200 -14.41 31.65 -0.58
CA TYR A 200 -14.01 31.32 0.79
C TYR A 200 -12.55 31.72 1.07
N LEU A 201 -11.62 31.39 0.17
CA LEU A 201 -10.21 31.74 0.31
C LEU A 201 -10.00 33.27 0.30
N ASN A 202 -10.77 34.01 -0.51
CA ASN A 202 -10.72 35.46 -0.56
C ASN A 202 -11.29 36.16 0.68
N SER A 203 -12.20 35.53 1.42
CA SER A 203 -12.71 36.09 2.67
C SER A 203 -11.84 35.72 3.88
N HIS A 204 -11.24 34.52 3.90
CA HIS A 204 -10.59 33.98 5.10
C HIS A 204 -9.06 34.05 5.08
N CYS A 205 -8.41 33.98 3.91
CA CYS A 205 -6.95 34.05 3.88
C CYS A 205 -6.46 35.45 4.24
N VAL A 206 -5.32 35.54 4.90
CA VAL A 206 -4.75 36.86 5.23
C VAL A 206 -4.35 37.63 3.98
N LEU A 207 -4.36 38.95 4.07
CA LEU A 207 -3.75 39.79 3.05
C LEU A 207 -2.23 39.63 3.10
N GLY A 208 -1.61 39.63 1.93
CA GLY A 208 -0.17 39.66 1.81
C GLY A 208 0.41 41.00 2.25
N PRO A 209 1.74 41.13 2.28
CA PRO A 209 2.42 42.37 2.66
C PRO A 209 2.03 43.58 1.80
N ASP A 210 1.51 43.36 0.59
CA ASP A 210 1.02 44.39 -0.31
C ASP A 210 -0.37 44.95 0.05
N GLY A 211 -1.07 44.33 1.01
CA GLY A 211 -2.42 44.68 1.43
C GLY A 211 -3.49 44.44 0.36
N LYS A 212 -3.17 43.74 -0.73
CA LYS A 212 -4.05 43.58 -1.90
C LYS A 212 -4.37 42.12 -2.19
N LEU A 213 -3.34 41.28 -2.23
CA LEU A 213 -3.52 39.88 -2.59
C LEU A 213 -3.79 39.05 -1.35
N ARG A 214 -4.78 38.16 -1.44
CA ARG A 214 -5.02 37.15 -0.41
C ARG A 214 -3.97 36.06 -0.53
N GLU A 215 -3.47 35.58 0.60
CA GLU A 215 -2.37 34.63 0.68
C GLU A 215 -2.87 33.19 0.48
N TRP A 216 -3.43 32.94 -0.69
CA TRP A 216 -3.68 31.59 -1.20
C TRP A 216 -3.12 31.46 -2.62
N ARG A 217 -2.79 30.23 -3.02
CA ARG A 217 -2.26 29.89 -4.34
C ARG A 217 -2.88 28.59 -4.84
N ILE A 218 -3.14 28.53 -6.14
CA ILE A 218 -3.53 27.30 -6.84
C ILE A 218 -2.61 27.22 -8.06
N TRP A 219 -1.67 26.29 -8.05
CA TRP A 219 -0.54 26.26 -8.96
C TRP A 219 -0.40 24.90 -9.64
N ALA A 220 -0.02 24.94 -10.92
CA ALA A 220 0.31 23.73 -11.66
C ALA A 220 1.71 23.25 -11.28
N THR A 221 1.94 21.94 -11.32
CA THR A 221 3.30 21.39 -11.25
C THR A 221 4.16 21.93 -12.40
N GLY A 222 5.47 22.08 -12.15
CA GLY A 222 6.43 22.52 -13.16
C GLY A 222 6.39 24.01 -13.53
N MET A 223 5.50 24.83 -12.95
CA MET A 223 5.54 26.28 -13.19
C MET A 223 6.76 26.94 -12.53
N ASP A 224 7.24 28.03 -13.12
CA ASP A 224 8.31 28.84 -12.54
C ASP A 224 7.78 29.68 -11.37
N VAL A 225 8.29 29.40 -10.16
CA VAL A 225 7.99 30.14 -8.92
C VAL A 225 9.18 30.96 -8.43
N SER A 226 10.22 31.14 -9.24
CA SER A 226 11.47 31.79 -8.83
C SER A 226 11.28 33.23 -8.32
N GLY A 227 10.31 33.95 -8.89
CA GLY A 227 9.91 35.31 -8.51
C GLY A 227 8.96 35.42 -7.30
N GLU A 228 8.51 34.30 -6.75
CA GLU A 228 7.61 34.29 -5.59
C GLU A 228 8.35 34.53 -4.27
N SER A 229 7.59 34.89 -3.24
CA SER A 229 8.15 35.05 -1.90
C SER A 229 8.79 33.75 -1.41
N LYS A 230 9.80 33.86 -0.53
CA LYS A 230 10.50 32.67 0.00
C LYS A 230 9.53 31.66 0.61
N ILE A 231 8.51 32.14 1.32
CA ILE A 231 7.48 31.30 1.97
C ILE A 231 6.74 30.44 0.94
N TRP A 232 6.35 31.02 -0.20
CA TRP A 232 5.64 30.27 -1.24
C TRP A 232 6.54 29.33 -2.03
N ARG A 233 7.81 29.71 -2.26
CA ARG A 233 8.81 28.81 -2.86
C ARG A 233 9.09 27.61 -1.96
N ASP A 234 9.27 27.84 -0.66
CA ASP A 234 9.48 26.77 0.32
C ASP A 234 8.24 25.85 0.38
N ALA A 235 7.02 26.41 0.38
CA ALA A 235 5.78 25.64 0.39
C ALA A 235 5.60 24.80 -0.88
N TYR A 236 5.91 25.36 -2.05
CA TYR A 236 5.82 24.66 -3.33
C TYR A 236 6.95 23.63 -3.53
N ALA A 237 8.09 23.78 -2.88
CA ALA A 237 9.20 22.82 -2.93
C ALA A 237 9.01 21.59 -2.03
N ARG A 238 7.97 21.54 -1.20
CA ARG A 238 7.69 20.39 -0.32
C ARG A 238 7.41 19.12 -1.12
N ASP A 239 7.91 18.00 -0.62
CA ASP A 239 7.70 16.68 -1.21
C ASP A 239 6.21 16.30 -1.20
N ARG A 240 5.72 15.80 -2.35
CA ARG A 240 4.33 15.39 -2.53
C ARG A 240 4.28 13.93 -2.91
N GLN A 241 3.40 13.17 -2.26
CA GLN A 241 3.21 11.74 -2.58
C GLN A 241 2.25 11.53 -3.76
N SER A 242 1.39 12.52 -4.02
CA SER A 242 0.46 12.52 -5.15
C SER A 242 0.10 13.96 -5.55
N VAL A 243 -0.57 14.09 -6.69
CA VAL A 243 -1.27 15.32 -7.09
C VAL A 243 -2.72 14.96 -7.44
N PRO A 244 -3.69 15.85 -7.19
CA PRO A 244 -3.56 17.16 -6.54
C PRO A 244 -3.22 17.09 -5.03
N TRP A 245 -2.48 18.08 -4.55
CA TRP A 245 -1.96 18.18 -3.18
C TRP A 245 -2.39 19.49 -2.53
N LEU A 246 -2.70 19.46 -1.23
CA LEU A 246 -3.25 20.56 -0.46
C LEU A 246 -2.35 20.85 0.75
N LEU A 247 -1.90 22.10 0.86
CA LEU A 247 -1.27 22.66 2.04
C LEU A 247 -2.19 23.71 2.66
N ILE A 248 -2.40 23.62 3.97
CA ILE A 248 -3.15 24.60 4.76
C ILE A 248 -2.29 24.98 5.96
N SER A 249 -2.25 26.26 6.32
CA SER A 249 -1.64 26.72 7.58
C SER A 249 -2.36 27.94 8.12
N ASN A 250 -2.48 28.04 9.44
CA ASN A 250 -2.97 29.24 10.13
C ASN A 250 -1.88 29.96 10.94
N GLY A 251 -0.61 29.57 10.74
CA GLY A 251 0.55 30.07 11.47
C GLY A 251 0.84 29.37 12.81
N LYS A 252 -0.08 28.51 13.29
CA LYS A 252 0.11 27.69 14.50
C LYS A 252 0.00 26.20 14.20
N GLU A 253 -0.94 25.86 13.33
CA GLU A 253 -1.27 24.50 12.90
C GLU A 253 -1.54 24.49 11.39
N GLY A 254 -1.66 23.31 10.80
CA GLY A 254 -1.90 23.16 9.38
C GLY A 254 -2.16 21.71 8.96
N PHE A 255 -2.42 21.54 7.68
CA PHE A 255 -2.61 20.25 7.01
C PHE A 255 -1.73 20.17 5.77
N GLU A 256 -1.23 18.98 5.47
CA GLU A 256 -0.49 18.64 4.27
C GLU A 256 -0.88 17.24 3.82
N GLY A 257 -1.38 17.11 2.59
CA GLY A 257 -1.85 15.83 2.09
C GLY A 257 -2.51 15.94 0.71
N PRO A 258 -3.01 14.82 0.15
CA PRO A 258 -3.76 14.85 -1.10
C PRO A 258 -5.00 15.73 -0.97
N LEU A 259 -5.38 16.41 -2.07
CA LEU A 259 -6.64 17.14 -2.12
C LEU A 259 -7.80 16.13 -1.98
N PRO A 260 -8.73 16.32 -1.03
CA PRO A 260 -9.85 15.40 -0.84
C PRO A 260 -10.63 15.14 -2.12
N LYS A 261 -11.22 13.95 -2.23
CA LYS A 261 -12.00 13.56 -3.41
C LYS A 261 -13.37 14.23 -3.44
N SER A 262 -13.84 14.75 -2.30
CA SER A 262 -15.07 15.53 -2.19
C SER A 262 -14.80 17.02 -2.02
N PHE A 263 -15.64 17.84 -2.65
CA PHE A 263 -15.59 19.29 -2.48
C PHE A 263 -15.97 19.69 -1.05
N ASN A 264 -16.96 19.01 -0.45
CA ASN A 264 -17.41 19.30 0.92
C ASN A 264 -16.31 19.00 1.94
N GLU A 265 -15.64 17.85 1.83
CA GLU A 265 -14.49 17.51 2.67
C GLU A 265 -13.37 18.54 2.55
N THR A 266 -13.11 19.03 1.32
CA THR A 266 -12.14 20.11 1.08
C THR A 266 -12.54 21.38 1.82
N LEU A 267 -13.81 21.79 1.73
CA LEU A 267 -14.31 23.00 2.38
C LEU A 267 -14.34 22.88 3.91
N GLU A 268 -14.72 21.72 4.45
CA GLU A 268 -14.70 21.43 5.88
C GLU A 268 -13.27 21.51 6.45
N LEU A 269 -12.30 20.96 5.71
CA LEU A 269 -10.89 21.04 6.10
C LEU A 269 -10.38 22.48 6.08
N LEU A 270 -10.78 23.28 5.09
CA LEU A 270 -10.46 24.70 5.05
C LEU A 270 -11.10 25.47 6.21
N LYS A 271 -12.36 25.17 6.55
CA LYS A 271 -13.09 25.79 7.67
C LYS A 271 -12.48 25.45 9.02
N LYS A 272 -12.00 24.21 9.18
CA LYS A 272 -11.30 23.75 10.39
C LYS A 272 -10.09 24.63 10.74
N TYR A 273 -9.35 25.12 9.74
CA TYR A 273 -8.16 25.93 9.97
C TYR A 273 -8.37 27.44 9.74
N GLY A 274 -9.34 27.82 8.91
CA GLY A 274 -9.59 29.20 8.47
C GLY A 274 -10.80 29.90 9.09
N GLY A 275 -11.69 29.17 9.78
CA GLY A 275 -12.93 29.71 10.33
C GLY A 275 -14.16 29.42 9.47
N GLN A 276 -15.36 29.72 9.98
CA GLN A 276 -16.63 29.55 9.26
C GLN A 276 -16.95 30.74 8.36
#